data_AF-A0A3D0JWQ1-F1
#
_entry.id   AF-A0A3D0JWQ1-F1
#
_cell.length_a   1.000
_cell.length_b   1.000
_cell.length_c   1.000
_cell.angle_alpha   90.00
_cell.angle_beta   90.00
_cell.angle_gamma   90.00
#
_symmetry.space_group_name_H-M   'P 1'
#
loop_
_entity.id
_entity.type
_entity.pdbx_description
1 polymer ?
#
loop_
_entity_poly.entity_id
_entity_poly.type
_entity_poly.pdbx_seq_one_letter_code
_entity_poly.pdbx_strand_id
1 'polypeptide(L)'
;VTALDTLKKKLGAPMGRQTKGIPQPLQAEAWRSHSSLKSLEATLKAAQAVWVGVDNQGLRSLLPSDQKALAQKIDDAYATALKLLADNQKTLGELLADDAGQQTLNQIYDALNAVHRLHEGDLAKALNIQLGFNANDGD
;
A
#
# COMPACT_ATOMS: atom_id res chain seq x y z
N VAL A 1 -0.20 10.23 4.96
CA VAL A 1 0.89 9.26 4.66
C VAL A 1 0.84 8.02 5.56
N THR A 2 0.34 8.13 6.81
CA THR A 2 0.12 7.01 7.74
C THR A 2 -0.69 5.84 7.17
N ALA A 3 -1.67 6.11 6.31
CA ALA A 3 -2.48 5.06 5.68
C ALA A 3 -1.64 4.07 4.84
N LEU A 4 -0.64 4.54 4.10
CA LEU A 4 0.23 3.69 3.28
C LEU A 4 1.16 2.80 4.11
N ASP A 5 1.65 3.31 5.25
CA ASP A 5 2.44 2.51 6.20
C ASP A 5 1.61 1.34 6.77
N THR A 6 0.34 1.61 7.10
CA THR A 6 -0.54 0.59 7.67
C THR A 6 -0.92 -0.52 6.68
N LEU A 7 -1.02 -0.23 5.37
CA LEU A 7 -1.36 -1.22 4.33
C LEU A 7 -0.42 -2.43 4.36
N LYS A 8 0.89 -2.16 4.46
CA LYS A 8 1.93 -3.20 4.54
C LYS A 8 1.78 -4.05 5.80
N LYS A 9 1.50 -3.42 6.95
CA LYS A 9 1.30 -4.13 8.22
C LYS A 9 0.04 -5.00 8.18
N LYS A 10 -1.08 -4.45 7.68
CA LYS A 10 -2.37 -5.15 7.53
C LYS A 10 -2.29 -6.41 6.67
N LEU A 11 -1.43 -6.41 5.65
CA LEU A 11 -1.19 -7.58 4.80
C LEU A 11 -0.05 -8.48 5.34
N GLY A 12 1.02 -7.88 5.85
CA GLY A 12 2.21 -8.60 6.30
C GLY A 12 1.98 -9.46 7.53
N ALA A 13 1.14 -9.00 8.47
CA ALA A 13 0.80 -9.77 9.66
C ALA A 13 0.15 -11.14 9.31
N PRO A 14 -0.94 -11.20 8.52
CA PRO A 14 -1.54 -12.49 8.14
C PRO A 14 -0.68 -13.35 7.21
N MET A 15 0.25 -12.76 6.46
CA MET A 15 1.28 -13.50 5.70
C MET A 15 2.40 -14.08 6.58
N GLY A 16 2.40 -13.79 7.88
CA GLY A 16 3.40 -14.29 8.80
C GLY A 16 4.76 -13.57 8.74
N ARG A 17 4.80 -12.31 8.28
CA ARG A 17 6.05 -11.51 8.24
C ARG A 17 6.69 -11.33 9.62
N GLN A 18 5.91 -11.44 10.70
CA GLN A 18 6.37 -11.37 12.09
C GLN A 18 6.52 -12.76 12.75
N THR A 19 6.07 -13.82 12.09
CA THR A 19 6.01 -15.20 12.62
C THR A 19 6.83 -16.17 11.75
N LYS A 20 7.96 -15.69 11.21
CA LYS A 20 8.89 -16.49 10.39
C LYS A 20 8.21 -17.19 9.19
N GLY A 21 7.23 -16.54 8.59
CA GLY A 21 6.49 -17.05 7.44
C GLY A 21 5.34 -18.00 7.79
N ILE A 22 5.05 -18.25 9.08
CA ILE A 22 3.88 -19.04 9.48
C ILE A 22 2.62 -18.17 9.28
N PRO A 23 1.70 -18.52 8.36
CA PRO A 23 0.48 -17.73 8.11
C PRO A 23 -0.34 -17.49 9.38
N GLN A 24 -0.87 -16.27 9.52
CA GLN A 24 -1.67 -15.82 10.66
C GLN A 24 -3.03 -15.26 10.19
N PRO A 25 -3.89 -16.05 9.52
CA PRO A 25 -5.10 -15.55 8.87
C PRO A 25 -6.04 -14.78 9.81
N LEU A 26 -6.06 -15.13 11.09
CA LEU A 26 -6.89 -14.46 12.11
C LEU A 26 -6.42 -13.05 12.47
N GLN A 27 -5.17 -12.69 12.12
CA GLN A 27 -4.64 -11.34 12.30
C GLN A 27 -5.02 -10.40 11.15
N ALA A 28 -5.67 -10.90 10.10
CA ALA A 28 -6.16 -10.03 9.02
C ALA A 28 -7.39 -9.23 9.48
N GLU A 29 -7.42 -7.95 9.16
CA GLU A 29 -8.64 -7.14 9.32
C GLU A 29 -9.77 -7.71 8.44
N ALA A 30 -11.01 -7.69 8.92
CA ALA A 30 -12.19 -8.14 8.19
C ALA A 30 -12.14 -9.62 7.73
N TRP A 31 -11.29 -10.46 8.35
CA TRP A 31 -11.07 -11.85 7.94
C TRP A 31 -12.35 -12.69 7.89
N ARG A 32 -13.25 -12.53 8.86
CA ARG A 32 -14.54 -13.27 8.93
C ARG A 32 -15.47 -12.99 7.75
N SER A 33 -15.36 -11.79 7.18
CA SER A 33 -16.18 -11.34 6.04
C SER A 33 -15.49 -11.51 4.69
N HIS A 34 -14.27 -12.09 4.69
CA HIS A 34 -13.41 -12.22 3.52
C HIS A 34 -13.15 -10.89 2.76
N SER A 35 -13.23 -9.76 3.45
CA SER A 35 -13.13 -8.43 2.84
C SER A 35 -11.76 -7.77 3.01
N SER A 36 -10.75 -8.49 3.52
CA SER A 36 -9.41 -7.95 3.80
C SER A 36 -8.77 -7.30 2.58
N LEU A 37 -8.72 -8.00 1.44
CA LEU A 37 -8.09 -7.46 0.21
C LEU A 37 -8.87 -6.29 -0.39
N LYS A 38 -10.21 -6.33 -0.31
CA LYS A 38 -11.08 -5.22 -0.73
C LYS A 38 -10.85 -3.97 0.13
N SER A 39 -10.65 -4.15 1.44
CA SER A 39 -10.31 -3.05 2.35
C SER A 39 -8.94 -2.44 2.02
N LEU A 40 -7.94 -3.26 1.69
CA LEU A 40 -6.63 -2.79 1.20
C LEU A 40 -6.78 -1.99 -0.10
N GLU A 41 -7.54 -2.49 -1.06
CA GLU A 41 -7.80 -1.82 -2.34
C GLU A 41 -8.50 -0.47 -2.13
N ALA A 42 -9.55 -0.43 -1.31
CA ALA A 42 -10.26 0.82 -0.99
C ALA A 42 -9.35 1.85 -0.33
N THR A 43 -8.50 1.42 0.61
CA THR A 43 -7.51 2.28 1.27
C THR A 43 -6.47 2.80 0.27
N LEU A 44 -6.01 1.95 -0.66
CA LEU A 44 -5.07 2.35 -1.71
C LEU A 44 -5.69 3.35 -2.69
N LYS A 45 -6.96 3.14 -3.09
CA LYS A 45 -7.73 4.09 -3.92
C LYS A 45 -7.89 5.44 -3.22
N ALA A 46 -8.18 5.44 -1.92
CA ALA A 46 -8.27 6.67 -1.14
C ALA A 46 -6.92 7.41 -1.10
N ALA A 47 -5.81 6.69 -0.92
CA ALA A 47 -4.47 7.29 -0.97
C ALA A 47 -4.14 7.86 -2.37
N GLN A 48 -4.50 7.14 -3.44
CA GLN A 48 -4.36 7.62 -4.82
C GLN A 48 -5.19 8.89 -5.07
N ALA A 49 -6.40 8.96 -4.53
CA ALA A 49 -7.25 10.14 -4.66
C ALA A 49 -6.62 11.39 -4.01
N VAL A 50 -5.91 11.23 -2.90
CA VAL A 50 -5.14 12.33 -2.28
C VAL A 50 -3.91 12.70 -3.11
N TRP A 51 -3.25 11.70 -3.69
CA TRP A 51 -2.11 11.90 -4.59
C TRP A 51 -2.49 12.71 -5.83
N VAL A 52 -3.54 12.31 -6.54
CA VAL A 52 -4.02 12.97 -7.76
C VAL A 52 -4.79 14.26 -7.46
N GLY A 53 -5.61 14.25 -6.42
CA GLY A 53 -6.52 15.34 -6.04
C GLY A 53 -7.72 15.48 -6.97
N VAL A 54 -8.60 16.42 -6.63
CA VAL A 54 -9.71 16.86 -7.51
C VAL A 54 -9.13 17.82 -8.56
N ASP A 55 -9.56 17.69 -9.81
CA ASP A 55 -9.06 18.51 -10.93
C ASP A 55 -7.51 18.54 -11.07
N ASN A 56 -6.85 17.43 -10.71
CA ASN A 56 -5.39 17.27 -10.64
C ASN A 56 -4.68 18.21 -9.65
N GLN A 57 -5.38 18.72 -8.62
CA GLN A 57 -4.82 19.57 -7.57
C GLN A 57 -4.49 18.78 -6.29
N GLY A 58 -3.84 17.62 -6.44
CA GLY A 58 -3.39 16.77 -5.33
C GLY A 58 -1.92 17.00 -4.96
N LEU A 59 -1.37 16.11 -4.12
CA LEU A 59 0.06 16.16 -3.76
C LEU A 59 0.98 16.12 -5.00
N ARG A 60 0.53 15.47 -6.07
CA ARG A 60 1.21 15.42 -7.36
C ARG A 60 1.49 16.80 -7.95
N SER A 61 0.59 17.78 -7.77
CA SER A 61 0.76 19.13 -8.32
C SER A 61 1.73 19.99 -7.52
N LEU A 62 2.10 19.57 -6.31
CA LEU A 62 3.09 20.25 -5.47
C LEU A 62 4.52 19.91 -5.88
N LEU A 63 4.72 18.87 -6.69
CA LEU A 63 6.04 18.51 -7.17
C LEU A 63 6.60 19.60 -8.11
N PRO A 64 7.87 19.98 -7.93
CA PRO A 64 8.59 20.82 -8.89
C PRO A 64 8.56 20.24 -10.32
N SER A 65 8.62 21.10 -11.33
CA SER A 65 8.47 20.72 -12.74
C SER A 65 9.56 19.78 -13.29
N ASP A 66 10.72 19.73 -12.62
CA ASP A 66 11.83 18.82 -12.91
C ASP A 66 11.62 17.41 -12.30
N GLN A 67 10.67 17.24 -11.38
CA GLN A 67 10.33 15.96 -10.75
C GLN A 67 9.26 15.15 -11.50
N LYS A 68 9.05 15.40 -12.80
CA LYS A 68 8.07 14.66 -13.63
C LYS A 68 8.28 13.15 -13.62
N ALA A 69 9.54 12.70 -13.63
CA ALA A 69 9.86 11.28 -13.61
C ALA A 69 9.44 10.62 -12.28
N LEU A 70 9.58 11.32 -11.15
CA LEU A 70 9.11 10.85 -9.86
C LEU A 70 7.58 10.77 -9.81
N ALA A 71 6.89 11.80 -10.32
CA ALA A 71 5.43 11.78 -10.42
C ALA A 71 4.94 10.56 -11.19
N GLN A 72 5.51 10.30 -12.37
CA GLN A 72 5.17 9.13 -13.19
C GLN A 72 5.45 7.81 -12.47
N LYS A 73 6.59 7.70 -11.78
CA LYS A 73 6.95 6.50 -11.01
C LYS A 73 5.93 6.20 -9.89
N ILE A 74 5.39 7.25 -9.26
CA ILE A 74 4.32 7.11 -8.24
C ILE A 74 3.00 6.70 -8.91
N ASP A 75 2.64 7.32 -10.04
CA ASP A 75 1.45 6.97 -10.82
C ASP A 75 1.48 5.48 -11.22
N ASP A 76 2.61 5.00 -11.75
CA ASP A 76 2.82 3.61 -12.17
C ASP A 76 2.77 2.62 -10.99
N ALA A 77 3.31 3.01 -9.83
CA ALA A 77 3.27 2.18 -8.63
C ALA A 77 1.83 1.98 -8.13
N TYR A 78 1.00 3.04 -8.12
CA TYR A 78 -0.42 2.93 -7.81
C TYR A 78 -1.15 2.04 -8.81
N ALA A 79 -0.94 2.27 -10.12
CA ALA A 79 -1.57 1.48 -11.17
C ALA A 79 -1.22 -0.01 -11.05
N THR A 80 0.04 -0.33 -10.77
CA THR A 80 0.51 -1.70 -10.57
C THR A 80 -0.15 -2.36 -9.37
N ALA A 81 -0.14 -1.70 -8.21
CA ALA A 81 -0.71 -2.26 -6.98
C ALA A 81 -2.24 -2.45 -7.10
N LEU A 82 -2.96 -1.49 -7.69
CA LEU A 82 -4.39 -1.58 -7.93
C LEU A 82 -4.73 -2.69 -8.93
N LYS A 83 -3.94 -2.85 -9.99
CA LYS A 83 -4.13 -3.93 -10.96
C LYS A 83 -3.99 -5.31 -10.31
N LEU A 84 -2.94 -5.52 -9.52
CA LEU A 84 -2.72 -6.80 -8.81
C LEU A 84 -3.88 -7.13 -7.86
N LEU A 85 -4.44 -6.13 -7.19
CA LEU A 85 -5.60 -6.31 -6.31
C LEU A 85 -6.89 -6.60 -7.10
N ALA A 86 -7.11 -5.91 -8.22
CA ALA A 86 -8.31 -6.07 -9.06
C ALA A 86 -8.33 -7.40 -9.84
N ASP A 87 -7.17 -7.86 -10.32
CA ASP A 87 -7.04 -9.10 -11.08
C ASP A 87 -7.22 -10.35 -10.17
N ASN A 88 -7.04 -10.19 -8.85
CA ASN A 88 -7.21 -11.27 -7.89
C ASN A 88 -8.69 -11.49 -7.52
N GLN A 89 -9.20 -12.69 -7.76
CA GLN A 89 -10.57 -13.10 -7.39
C GLN A 89 -10.63 -13.92 -6.09
N LYS A 90 -9.49 -14.36 -5.56
CA LYS A 90 -9.43 -15.19 -4.34
C LYS A 90 -9.48 -14.33 -3.08
N THR A 91 -10.06 -14.86 -2.01
CA THR A 91 -10.00 -14.30 -0.67
C THR A 91 -8.59 -14.42 -0.08
N LEU A 92 -8.28 -13.65 0.96
CA LEU A 92 -7.00 -13.76 1.64
C LEU A 92 -6.75 -15.18 2.20
N GLY A 93 -7.79 -15.81 2.75
CA GLY A 93 -7.69 -17.18 3.28
C GLY A 93 -7.33 -18.20 2.21
N GLU A 94 -7.97 -18.12 1.04
CA GLU A 94 -7.68 -18.99 -0.11
C GLU A 94 -6.25 -18.77 -0.64
N LEU A 95 -5.77 -17.52 -0.64
CA LEU A 95 -4.39 -17.24 -1.06
C LEU A 95 -3.34 -17.72 -0.06
N LEU A 96 -3.66 -17.76 1.24
CA LEU A 96 -2.73 -18.27 2.25
C LEU A 96 -2.62 -19.81 2.24
N ALA A 97 -3.56 -20.51 1.58
CA ALA A 97 -3.68 -21.96 1.65
C ALA A 97 -2.66 -22.73 0.80
N ASP A 98 -2.08 -22.10 -0.23
CA ASP A 98 -1.15 -22.74 -1.16
C ASP A 98 0.00 -21.81 -1.58
N ASP A 99 1.07 -22.39 -2.12
CA ASP A 99 2.27 -21.64 -2.49
C ASP A 99 2.01 -20.62 -3.60
N ALA A 100 1.13 -20.94 -4.56
CA ALA A 100 0.82 -20.03 -5.67
C ALA A 100 0.05 -18.78 -5.19
N GLY A 101 -0.86 -18.96 -4.24
CA GLY A 101 -1.56 -17.89 -3.55
C GLY A 101 -0.60 -17.05 -2.72
N GLN A 102 0.34 -17.67 -2.00
CA GLN A 102 1.36 -16.94 -1.25
C GLN A 102 2.28 -16.13 -2.17
N GLN A 103 2.63 -16.63 -3.35
CA GLN A 103 3.36 -15.85 -4.36
C GLN A 103 2.55 -14.63 -4.83
N THR A 104 1.24 -14.80 -5.06
CA THR A 104 0.35 -13.67 -5.39
C THR A 104 0.33 -12.62 -4.26
N LEU A 105 0.25 -13.06 -3.00
CA LEU A 105 0.30 -12.16 -1.84
C LEU A 105 1.65 -11.45 -1.72
N ASN A 106 2.76 -12.12 -2.04
CA ASN A 106 4.08 -11.48 -2.10
C ASN A 106 4.12 -10.38 -3.15
N GLN A 107 3.59 -10.61 -4.35
CA GLN A 107 3.53 -9.59 -5.41
C GLN A 107 2.71 -8.37 -4.97
N ILE A 108 1.53 -8.59 -4.38
CA ILE A 108 0.69 -7.50 -3.83
C ILE A 108 1.45 -6.74 -2.74
N TYR A 109 2.08 -7.46 -1.81
CA TYR A 109 2.83 -6.88 -0.71
C TYR A 109 4.00 -6.00 -1.21
N ASP A 110 4.76 -6.48 -2.19
CA ASP A 110 5.89 -5.75 -2.76
C ASP A 110 5.42 -4.51 -3.52
N ALA A 111 4.32 -4.60 -4.26
CA ALA A 111 3.72 -3.45 -4.94
C ALA A 111 3.22 -2.39 -3.95
N LEU A 112 2.56 -2.79 -2.86
CA LEU A 112 2.19 -1.87 -1.77
C LEU A 112 3.42 -1.22 -1.12
N ASN A 113 4.49 -1.99 -0.91
CA ASN A 113 5.74 -1.48 -0.35
C ASN A 113 6.43 -0.49 -1.31
N ALA A 114 6.33 -0.68 -2.63
CA ALA A 114 6.84 0.28 -3.61
C ALA A 114 6.11 1.62 -3.51
N VAL A 115 4.76 1.62 -3.45
CA VAL A 115 3.97 2.84 -3.24
C VAL A 115 4.39 3.53 -1.93
N HIS A 116 4.50 2.77 -0.84
CA HIS A 116 4.90 3.33 0.46
C HIS A 116 6.28 3.98 0.42
N ARG A 117 7.30 3.27 -0.09
CA ARG A 117 8.70 3.76 -0.18
C ARG A 117 8.81 5.03 -1.02
N LEU A 118 8.05 5.13 -2.11
CA LEU A 118 8.04 6.32 -2.95
C LEU A 118 7.45 7.53 -2.22
N HIS A 119 6.40 7.35 -1.40
CA HIS A 119 5.81 8.45 -0.64
C HIS A 119 6.67 8.87 0.56
N GLU A 120 7.17 7.90 1.32
CA GLU A 120 7.94 8.15 2.54
C GLU A 120 9.36 8.67 2.23
N GLY A 121 9.98 8.16 1.17
CA GLY A 121 11.35 8.50 0.80
C GLY A 121 11.42 9.59 -0.28
N ASP A 122 11.04 9.23 -1.50
CA ASP A 122 11.36 10.04 -2.68
C ASP A 122 10.49 11.31 -2.74
N LEU A 123 9.18 11.19 -2.50
CA LEU A 123 8.24 12.32 -2.46
C LEU A 123 8.55 13.28 -1.31
N ALA A 124 8.78 12.77 -0.10
CA ALA A 124 9.13 13.56 1.07
C ALA A 124 10.34 14.47 0.79
N LYS A 125 11.40 13.88 0.23
CA LYS A 125 12.62 14.59 -0.17
C LYS A 125 12.34 15.62 -1.26
N ALA A 126 11.58 15.25 -2.29
CA ALA A 126 11.27 16.14 -3.41
C ALA A 126 10.43 17.36 -2.99
N LEU A 127 9.56 17.21 -1.99
CA LEU A 127 8.78 18.31 -1.42
C LEU A 127 9.52 19.08 -0.31
N ASN A 128 10.74 18.65 0.06
CA ASN A 128 11.49 19.16 1.21
C ASN A 128 10.68 19.12 2.52
N ILE A 129 9.89 18.06 2.72
CA ILE A 129 9.07 17.84 3.91
C ILE A 129 9.73 16.75 4.76
N GLN A 130 9.93 17.02 6.05
CA GLN A 130 10.33 15.99 6.99
C GLN A 130 9.10 15.13 7.32
N LEU A 131 9.05 13.92 6.78
CA LEU A 131 8.06 12.91 7.13
C LEU A 131 8.42 12.29 8.48
N GLY A 132 8.16 13.04 9.54
CA GLY A 132 8.62 12.72 10.88
C GLY A 132 7.84 13.48 11.95
N PHE A 133 6.51 13.41 11.92
CA PHE A 133 5.79 13.41 13.20
C PHE A 133 5.89 11.98 13.72
N ASN A 134 6.68 11.78 14.77
CA ASN A 134 6.79 10.51 15.46
C ASN A 134 5.38 10.07 15.89
N ALA A 135 4.84 9.01 15.29
CA ALA A 135 3.49 8.51 15.60
C ALA A 135 3.39 7.89 17.02
N ASN A 136 4.46 7.98 17.82
CA ASN A 136 4.55 7.58 19.22
C ASN A 136 4.72 8.77 20.20
N ASP A 137 4.60 10.02 19.75
CA ASP A 137 4.81 11.22 20.61
C ASP A 137 3.56 12.10 20.72
N GLY A 138 2.41 11.46 20.95
CA GLY A 138 1.16 12.15 21.24
C GLY A 138 0.12 11.20 21.81
N ASP A 139 -0.01 11.23 23.15
CA ASP A 139 -0.87 10.42 24.03
C ASP A 139 -0.41 8.97 24.26
#